data_AF-A0A4Y2LSM2-F1
#
_entry.id   AF-A0A4Y2LSM2-F1
#
_cell.length_a   1.000
_cell.length_b   1.000
_cell.length_c   1.000
_cell.angle_alpha   90.00
_cell.angle_beta   90.00
_cell.angle_gamma   90.00
#
_symmetry.space_group_name_H-M   'P 1'
#
loop_
_entity.id
_entity.type
_entity.pdbx_description
1 polymer ?
#
loop_
_entity_poly.entity_id
_entity_poly.type
_entity_poly.pdbx_seq_one_letter_code
_entity_poly.pdbx_strand_id
1 'polypeptide(L)'
;MHELLIKMSDLITLSDGLSPIKHLYVAEPMPRAQALNRLNGIVAYAMKEGVALAVSQYLNNEEHKLPPPSIRLVITSAMTTEDMDHIFTVLKEASKNVTDS
;
A
#
# COMPACT_ATOMS: atom_id res chain seq x y z
N MET A 1 -11.29 -6.40 4.84
CA MET A 1 -10.05 -5.65 4.47
C MET A 1 -10.24 -4.14 4.42
N HIS A 2 -11.17 -3.58 3.64
CA HIS A 2 -11.34 -2.12 3.54
C HIS A 2 -11.46 -1.42 4.91
N GLU A 3 -12.34 -1.95 5.78
CA GLU A 3 -12.52 -1.46 7.16
C GLU A 3 -11.26 -1.51 8.04
N LEU A 4 -10.30 -2.39 7.73
CA LEU A 4 -9.01 -2.41 8.42
C LEU A 4 -8.12 -1.30 7.87
N LEU A 5 -8.04 -1.18 6.55
CA LEU A 5 -7.17 -0.21 5.87
C LEU A 5 -7.52 1.25 6.20
N ILE A 6 -8.80 1.59 6.35
CA ILE A 6 -9.22 2.96 6.71
C ILE A 6 -8.82 3.37 8.14
N LYS A 7 -8.40 2.40 8.98
CA LYS A 7 -7.92 2.65 10.35
C LYS A 7 -6.42 2.97 10.40
N MET A 8 -5.71 2.88 9.28
CA MET A 8 -4.29 3.22 9.22
C MET A 8 -4.10 4.75 9.21
N SER A 9 -3.06 5.23 9.89
CA SER A 9 -2.68 6.65 9.89
C SER A 9 -1.60 6.96 8.86
N ASP A 10 -0.68 6.02 8.62
CA ASP A 10 0.54 6.24 7.83
C ASP A 10 0.33 5.94 6.33
N LEU A 11 -0.65 5.08 6.05
CA LEU A 11 -1.11 4.77 4.70
C LEU A 11 -2.61 5.06 4.62
N ILE A 12 -3.05 5.59 3.48
CA ILE A 12 -4.46 5.84 3.21
C ILE A 12 -4.91 5.07 1.98
N THR A 13 -6.19 4.71 1.95
CA THR A 13 -6.84 4.18 0.76
C THR A 13 -7.94 5.11 0.29
N LEU A 14 -7.96 5.38 -1.02
CA LEU A 14 -9.03 6.12 -1.70
C LEU A 14 -9.94 5.19 -2.51
N SER A 15 -9.81 3.88 -2.32
CA SER A 15 -10.54 2.87 -3.08
C SER A 15 -11.93 2.65 -2.51
N ASP A 16 -12.91 2.44 -3.39
CA ASP A 16 -14.26 2.02 -2.98
C ASP A 16 -14.21 0.74 -2.12
N GLY A 17 -15.13 0.62 -1.16
CA GLY A 17 -15.19 -0.50 -0.22
C GLY A 17 -15.36 -1.86 -0.89
N LEU A 18 -16.11 -1.93 -1.99
CA LEU A 18 -16.39 -3.15 -2.74
C LEU A 18 -15.30 -3.51 -3.75
N SER A 19 -14.41 -2.56 -4.11
CA SER A 19 -13.32 -2.83 -5.06
C SER A 19 -12.38 -3.94 -4.52
N PRO A 20 -12.11 -5.01 -5.28
CA PRO A 20 -11.16 -6.04 -4.85
C PRO A 20 -9.70 -5.54 -4.91
N ILE A 21 -9.43 -4.49 -5.68
CA ILE A 21 -8.13 -3.84 -5.74
C ILE A 21 -8.16 -2.62 -4.84
N LYS A 22 -7.25 -2.57 -3.87
CA LYS A 22 -7.02 -1.42 -3.01
C LYS A 22 -5.71 -0.76 -3.38
N HIS A 23 -5.78 0.54 -3.61
CA HIS A 23 -4.60 1.38 -3.69
C HIS A 23 -4.30 1.96 -2.30
N LEU A 24 -3.05 1.79 -1.87
CA LEU A 24 -2.52 2.37 -0.63
C LEU A 24 -1.50 3.44 -0.96
N TYR A 25 -1.71 4.65 -0.45
CA TYR A 25 -0.86 5.81 -0.65
C TYR A 25 -0.21 6.20 0.68
N VAL A 26 0.95 6.85 0.64
CA VAL A 26 1.50 7.51 1.84
C VAL A 26 0.51 8.61 2.26
N ALA A 27 0.16 8.66 3.54
CA ALA A 27 -0.81 9.63 4.06
C ALA A 27 -0.27 11.07 4.01
N GLU A 28 1.00 11.25 4.35
CA GLU A 28 1.67 12.53 4.32
C GLU A 28 2.04 12.92 2.87
N PRO A 29 1.69 14.15 2.42
CA PRO A 29 2.12 14.64 1.12
C PRO A 29 3.65 14.72 1.03
N MET A 30 4.22 14.07 0.03
CA MET A 30 5.68 14.07 -0.20
C MET A 30 6.02 13.99 -1.70
N PRO A 31 7.23 14.37 -2.11
CA PRO A 31 7.69 14.24 -3.50
C PRO A 31 7.56 12.81 -4.01
N ARG A 32 7.22 12.65 -5.30
CA ARG A 32 7.00 11.33 -5.95
C ARG A 32 8.14 10.35 -5.69
N ALA A 33 9.39 10.80 -5.80
CA ALA A 33 10.57 9.96 -5.59
C ALA A 33 10.68 9.47 -4.13
N GLN A 34 10.39 10.33 -3.15
CA GLN A 34 10.38 9.95 -1.73
C GLN A 34 9.23 8.98 -1.43
N ALA A 35 8.02 9.27 -1.93
CA ALA A 35 6.90 8.34 -1.82
C ALA A 35 7.21 6.97 -2.43
N LEU A 36 7.84 6.93 -3.61
CA LEU A 36 8.25 5.66 -4.23
C LEU A 36 9.28 4.93 -3.37
N ASN A 37 10.30 5.61 -2.84
CA ASN A 37 11.28 4.99 -1.96
C ASN A 37 10.63 4.40 -0.70
N ARG A 38 9.75 5.16 -0.05
CA ARG A 38 9.01 4.71 1.14
C ARG A 38 8.13 3.52 0.84
N LEU A 39 7.32 3.58 -0.22
CA LEU A 39 6.44 2.48 -0.62
C LEU A 39 7.23 1.23 -1.02
N ASN A 40 8.37 1.37 -1.70
CA ASN A 40 9.26 0.25 -2.01
C ASN A 40 9.84 -0.38 -0.73
N GLY A 41 10.23 0.43 0.26
CA GLY A 41 10.67 -0.07 1.56
C GLY A 41 9.57 -0.86 2.29
N ILE A 42 8.33 -0.35 2.26
CA ILE A 42 7.17 -1.05 2.84
C ILE A 42 6.92 -2.38 2.14
N VAL A 43 6.95 -2.41 0.80
CA VAL A 43 6.81 -3.64 0.02
C VAL A 43 7.93 -4.64 0.33
N ALA A 44 9.17 -4.17 0.43
CA ALA A 44 10.31 -5.02 0.76
C ALA A 44 10.22 -5.60 2.18
N TYR A 45 9.74 -4.82 3.15
CA TYR A 45 9.45 -5.31 4.49
C TYR A 45 8.34 -6.37 4.46
N ALA A 46 7.21 -6.06 3.84
CA ALA A 46 6.07 -6.98 3.76
C ALA A 46 6.45 -8.31 3.11
N MET A 47 7.27 -8.27 2.06
CA MET A 47 7.76 -9.47 1.38
C MET A 47 8.57 -10.38 2.32
N LYS A 48 9.38 -9.81 3.23
CA LYS A 48 10.14 -10.57 4.23
C LYS A 48 9.23 -11.24 5.27
N GLU A 49 8.11 -10.61 5.59
CA GLU A 49 7.08 -11.12 6.50
C GLU A 49 6.04 -12.02 5.80
N GLY A 50 6.33 -12.49 4.58
CA GLY A 50 5.48 -13.41 3.83
C GLY A 50 4.27 -12.77 3.16
N VAL A 51 4.21 -11.43 3.08
CA VAL A 51 3.12 -10.69 2.44
C VAL A 51 3.59 -10.09 1.11
N ALA A 52 3.14 -10.70 0.01
CA ALA A 52 3.48 -10.23 -1.33
C ALA A 52 2.65 -8.99 -1.72
N LEU A 53 3.34 -7.87 -1.96
CA LEU A 53 2.77 -6.60 -2.41
C LEU A 53 3.57 -6.05 -3.59
N ALA A 54 2.98 -5.13 -4.34
CA ALA A 54 3.67 -4.44 -5.42
C ALA A 54 3.37 -2.94 -5.43
N VAL A 55 4.39 -2.12 -5.62
CA VAL A 55 4.20 -0.71 -5.97
C VAL A 55 3.61 -0.62 -7.37
N SER A 56 2.57 0.21 -7.54
CA SER A 56 1.97 0.53 -8.83
C SER A 56 3.01 1.16 -9.76
N GLN A 57 3.13 0.61 -10.96
CA GLN A 57 3.87 1.23 -12.05
C GLN A 57 2.91 2.07 -12.90
N TYR A 58 3.39 3.23 -13.35
CA TYR A 58 2.65 4.20 -14.16
C TYR A 58 3.52 4.66 -15.33
N LEU A 59 2.90 5.10 -16.42
CA LEU A 59 3.63 5.68 -17.56
C LEU A 59 3.87 7.17 -17.29
N ASN A 60 5.06 7.49 -16.78
CA ASN A 60 5.34 8.80 -16.18
C ASN A 60 5.22 9.97 -17.17
N ASN A 61 5.44 9.76 -18.47
CA ASN A 61 5.45 10.82 -19.48
C ASN A 61 4.20 10.79 -20.38
N GLU A 62 3.50 9.65 -20.39
CA GLU A 62 2.43 9.33 -21.32
C GLU A 62 1.04 9.47 -20.66
N GLU A 63 0.96 9.35 -19.34
CA GLU A 63 -0.30 9.52 -18.64
C GLU A 63 -0.72 10.99 -18.57
N HIS A 64 -1.89 11.29 -19.14
CA HIS A 64 -2.48 12.63 -19.12
C HIS A 64 -2.66 13.18 -17.69
N LYS A 65 -2.92 12.30 -16.73
CA LYS A 65 -3.00 12.61 -15.29
C LYS A 65 -2.25 11.54 -14.51
N LEU A 66 -0.95 11.74 -14.32
CA LEU A 66 -0.10 10.82 -13.58
C LEU A 66 -0.61 10.63 -12.14
N PRO A 67 -1.04 9.42 -11.74
CA PRO A 67 -1.54 9.16 -10.40
C PRO A 67 -0.42 9.23 -9.36
N PRO A 68 -0.76 9.50 -8.09
CA PRO A 68 0.19 9.37 -7.00
C PRO A 68 0.75 7.94 -6.91
N PRO A 69 2.03 7.79 -6.50
CA PRO A 69 2.59 6.48 -6.18
C PRO A 69 1.72 5.74 -5.16
N SER A 70 1.50 4.44 -5.38
CA SER A 70 0.69 3.63 -4.48
C SER A 70 1.20 2.20 -4.45
N ILE A 71 0.84 1.44 -3.41
CA ILE A 71 0.90 -0.03 -3.42
C ILE A 71 -0.44 -0.56 -3.93
N ARG A 72 -0.42 -1.63 -4.73
CA ARG A 72 -1.63 -2.38 -5.09
C ARG A 72 -1.74 -3.59 -4.17
N LEU A 73 -2.82 -3.62 -3.41
CA LEU A 73 -3.24 -4.78 -2.65
C LEU A 73 -4.44 -5.42 -3.36
N VAL A 74 -4.29 -6.67 -3.77
CA VAL A 74 -5.35 -7.45 -4.39
C VAL A 74 -5.99 -8.34 -3.33
N ILE A 75 -7.29 -8.20 -3.15
CA ILE A 75 -8.09 -9.04 -2.26
C ILE A 75 -8.77 -10.09 -3.12
N THR A 76 -8.64 -11.36 -2.73
CA THR A 76 -9.28 -12.48 -3.42
C THR A 76 -10.32 -13.13 -2.51
N SER A 77 -11.26 -13.85 -3.10
CA SER A 77 -12.27 -14.61 -2.35
C SER A 77 -11.70 -15.75 -1.51
N ALA A 78 -10.43 -16.12 -1.73
CA ALA A 78 -9.75 -17.17 -0.99
C ALA A 78 -9.12 -16.68 0.31
N MET A 79 -8.98 -15.35 0.51
CA MET A 79 -8.37 -14.79 1.71
C MET A 79 -9.27 -14.95 2.93
N THR A 80 -8.70 -15.39 4.05
CA THR A 80 -9.41 -15.51 5.32
C THR A 80 -9.29 -14.22 6.15
N THR A 81 -9.97 -14.19 7.30
CA THR A 81 -9.84 -13.09 8.26
C THR A 81 -8.42 -13.03 8.83
N GLU A 82 -7.83 -14.18 9.10
CA GLU A 82 -6.45 -14.30 9.59
C GLU A 82 -5.45 -13.74 8.58
N ASP A 83 -5.63 -14.03 7.27
CA ASP A 83 -4.80 -13.44 6.22
C ASP A 83 -4.91 -11.90 6.22
N MET A 84 -6.14 -11.37 6.34
CA MET A 84 -6.38 -9.93 6.38
C MET A 84 -5.74 -9.26 7.59
N ASP A 85 -5.85 -9.89 8.76
CA ASP A 85 -5.27 -9.38 10.02
C ASP A 85 -3.74 -9.44 9.99
N HIS A 86 -3.15 -10.49 9.41
CA HIS A 86 -1.71 -10.61 9.19
C HIS A 86 -1.21 -9.50 8.27
N ILE A 87 -1.85 -9.32 7.10
CA ILE A 87 -1.47 -8.26 6.15
C ILE A 87 -1.59 -6.88 6.79
N PHE A 88 -2.67 -6.62 7.54
CA PHE A 88 -2.86 -5.36 8.23
C PHE A 88 -1.77 -5.09 9.27
N THR A 89 -1.39 -6.12 10.04
CA THR A 89 -0.32 -6.04 11.04
C THR A 89 1.02 -5.74 10.39
N VAL A 90 1.38 -6.49 9.36
CA VAL A 90 2.62 -6.30 8.59
C VAL A 90 2.67 -4.89 7.97
N LEU A 91 1.58 -4.42 7.35
CA LEU A 91 1.52 -3.07 6.78
C LEU A 91 1.70 -1.98 7.85
N LYS A 92 1.10 -2.17 9.03
CA LYS A 92 1.24 -1.24 10.15
C LYS A 92 2.66 -1.20 10.70
N GLU A 93 3.32 -2.34 10.80
CA GLU A 93 4.72 -2.43 11.26
C GLU A 93 5.68 -1.85 10.21
N ALA A 94 5.51 -2.21 8.94
CA ALA A 94 6.28 -1.69 7.82
C ALA A 94 6.21 -0.16 7.77
N SER A 95 5.02 0.41 7.92
CA SER A 95 4.81 1.86 7.82
C SER A 95 5.50 2.67 8.93
N LYS A 96 5.76 2.04 10.08
CA LYS A 96 6.48 2.64 11.22
C LYS A 96 7.99 2.46 11.11
N ASN A 97 8.44 1.30 10.62
CA ASN A 97 9.85 0.93 10.59
C ASN A 97 10.57 1.47 9.35
N VAL A 98 9.84 1.75 8.26
CA VAL A 98 10.40 2.33 7.04
C VAL A 98 10.33 3.85 7.15
N THR A 99 11.47 4.46 7.42
CA THR A 99 11.64 5.92 7.44
C THR A 99 12.20 6.43 6.12
N ASP A 100 11.83 7.66 5.76
CA ASP A 100 12.42 8.36 4.62
C ASP A 100 13.93 8.56 4.89
N SER A 101 14.76 7.97 4.02
CA SER A 101 16.23 8.08 4.07
C SER A 101 16.72 9.26 3.25
#